data_AF-H0E8I0-F1
#
_entry.id   AF-H0E8I0-F1
#
_cell.length_a   1.000
_cell.length_b   1.000
_cell.length_c   1.000
_cell.angle_alpha   90.00
_cell.angle_beta   90.00
_cell.angle_gamma   90.00
#
_symmetry.space_group_name_H-M   'P 1'
#
loop_
_entity.id
_entity.type
_entity.pdbx_description
1 polymer ?
#
loop_
_entity_poly.entity_id
_entity_poly.type
_entity_poly.pdbx_seq_one_letter_code
_entity_poly.pdbx_strand_id
1 'polypeptide(L)'
;MAAPSGVSFILVSTLIVFAVVAALVLLGLFWPGNGSAQLDWRPSRSPEQAAMDEIDDVQQMLQATNERRRLRGAPELTEEDLEARVQEDRQAMAEWIARRDALERPDAGGER
;
A
#
# COMPACT_ATOMS: atom_id res chain seq x y z
N MET A 1 19.69 10.45 -54.47
CA MET A 1 18.55 9.95 -53.67
C MET A 1 17.59 11.11 -53.47
N ALA A 2 16.36 11.02 -53.99
CA ALA A 2 15.33 12.00 -53.70
C ALA A 2 14.87 11.84 -52.24
N ALA A 3 14.74 12.94 -51.50
CA ALA A 3 14.21 12.88 -50.14
C ALA A 3 12.77 12.35 -50.15
N PRO A 4 12.38 11.49 -49.19
CA PRO A 4 11.01 11.01 -49.12
C PRO A 4 10.04 12.19 -48.99
N SER A 5 8.90 12.10 -49.66
CA SER A 5 7.86 13.11 -49.55
C SER A 5 7.38 13.25 -48.10
N GLY A 6 6.88 14.42 -47.71
CA GLY A 6 6.36 14.64 -46.35
C GLY A 6 5.27 13.62 -45.96
N VAL A 7 4.51 13.13 -46.93
CA VAL A 7 3.53 12.05 -46.76
C VAL A 7 4.19 10.73 -46.36
N SER A 8 5.28 10.36 -47.04
CA SER A 8 6.04 9.14 -46.72
C SER A 8 6.63 9.20 -45.30
N PHE A 9 7.09 10.37 -44.85
CA PHE A 9 7.59 10.54 -43.49
C PHE A 9 6.50 10.33 -42.43
N ILE A 10 5.30 10.89 -42.64
CA ILE A 10 4.16 10.75 -41.72
C ILE A 10 3.68 9.30 -41.62
N LEU A 11 3.62 8.59 -42.75
CA LEU A 11 3.18 7.18 -42.77
C LEU A 11 4.17 6.28 -42.01
N VAL A 12 5.47 6.47 -42.24
CA VAL A 12 6.51 5.67 -41.58
C VAL A 12 6.54 5.96 -40.08
N SER A 13 6.49 7.22 -39.66
CA SER A 13 6.51 7.57 -38.23
C SER A 13 5.27 7.06 -37.50
N THR A 14 4.08 7.17 -38.12
CA THR A 14 2.83 6.65 -37.55
C THR A 14 2.87 5.13 -37.40
N LEU A 15 3.39 4.41 -38.40
CA LEU A 15 3.55 2.96 -38.35
C LEU A 15 4.49 2.53 -37.22
N ILE A 16 5.60 3.24 -37.04
CA ILE A 16 6.56 2.96 -35.96
C ILE A 16 5.91 3.16 -34.60
N VAL A 17 5.18 4.26 -34.39
CA VAL A 17 4.48 4.50 -33.12
C VAL A 17 3.45 3.41 -32.84
N PHE A 18 2.66 3.03 -33.84
CA PHE A 18 1.70 1.93 -33.70
C PHE A 18 2.38 0.61 -33.38
N ALA A 19 3.51 0.30 -34.03
CA ALA A 19 4.27 -0.91 -33.76
C ALA A 19 4.83 -0.94 -32.33
N VAL A 20 5.33 0.19 -31.84
CA VAL A 20 5.81 0.32 -30.45
C VAL A 20 4.67 0.13 -29.45
N VAL A 21 3.53 0.79 -29.67
CA VAL A 21 2.35 0.65 -28.79
C VAL A 21 1.85 -0.80 -28.79
N ALA A 22 1.74 -1.42 -29.97
CA ALA A 22 1.34 -2.82 -30.09
C ALA A 22 2.33 -3.74 -29.36
N ALA A 23 3.63 -3.52 -29.49
CA ALA A 23 4.65 -4.29 -28.78
C ALA A 23 4.53 -4.15 -27.25
N LEU A 24 4.26 -2.95 -26.73
CA LEU A 24 4.04 -2.72 -25.29
C LEU A 24 2.76 -3.40 -24.79
N VAL A 25 1.66 -3.33 -25.56
CA VAL A 25 0.41 -4.01 -25.24
C VAL A 25 0.62 -5.53 -25.23
N LEU A 26 1.29 -6.08 -26.25
CA LEU A 26 1.62 -7.49 -26.32
C LEU A 26 2.53 -7.90 -25.15
N LEU A 27 3.51 -7.09 -24.78
CA LEU A 27 4.36 -7.36 -23.62
C LEU A 27 3.54 -7.42 -22.32
N GLY A 28 2.61 -6.49 -22.11
CA GLY A 28 1.72 -6.49 -20.94
C GLY A 28 0.74 -7.67 -20.91
N LEU A 29 0.22 -8.07 -22.08
CA LEU A 29 -0.74 -9.18 -22.20
C LEU A 29 -0.07 -10.56 -22.08
N PHE A 30 1.12 -10.74 -22.66
CA PHE A 30 1.82 -12.03 -22.69
C PHE A 30 2.79 -12.23 -21.52
N TRP A 31 3.28 -11.15 -20.90
CA TRP A 31 4.05 -11.19 -19.65
C TRP A 31 3.32 -10.47 -18.50
N PRO A 32 2.16 -10.97 -18.04
CA PRO A 32 1.56 -10.52 -16.79
C PRO A 32 2.37 -11.07 -15.61
N GLY A 33 3.58 -10.53 -15.41
CA GLY A 33 4.42 -10.83 -14.26
C GLY A 33 3.92 -10.07 -13.04
N ASN A 34 3.52 -10.78 -11.99
CA ASN A 34 3.30 -10.21 -10.66
C ASN A 34 4.62 -9.54 -10.21
N GLY A 35 4.66 -8.23 -10.03
CA GLY A 35 5.90 -7.49 -9.72
C GLY A 35 6.63 -8.00 -8.47
N SER A 36 5.90 -8.67 -7.57
CA SER A 36 6.47 -9.37 -6.41
C SER A 36 7.33 -10.60 -6.79
N ALA A 37 6.99 -11.32 -7.86
CA ALA A 37 7.76 -12.47 -8.35
C ALA A 37 9.07 -12.04 -9.05
N GLN A 38 9.16 -10.81 -9.55
CA GLN A 38 10.39 -10.26 -10.13
C GLN A 38 11.38 -9.78 -9.07
N LEU A 39 10.89 -9.37 -7.90
CA LEU A 39 11.73 -8.90 -6.81
C LEU A 39 12.37 -10.03 -5.98
N ASP A 40 11.86 -11.28 -6.07
CA ASP A 40 12.20 -12.44 -5.21
C ASP A 40 12.60 -12.02 -3.77
N TRP A 41 11.83 -11.08 -3.21
CA TRP A 41 12.19 -10.45 -1.95
C TRP A 41 11.98 -11.47 -0.84
N ARG A 42 13.08 -12.04 -0.34
CA ARG A 42 13.10 -12.87 0.86
C ARG A 42 13.40 -11.99 2.07
N PRO A 43 12.63 -12.09 3.17
CA PRO A 43 12.98 -11.44 4.42
C PRO A 43 14.42 -11.77 4.81
N SER A 44 15.19 -10.76 5.24
CA SER A 44 16.60 -10.93 5.63
C SER A 44 16.77 -11.64 6.97
N ARG A 45 15.69 -11.78 7.74
CA ARG A 45 15.66 -12.36 9.10
C ARG A 45 14.64 -13.49 9.17
N SER A 46 14.85 -14.41 10.10
CA SER A 46 13.87 -15.46 10.41
C SER A 46 12.61 -14.81 11.04
N PRO A 47 11.44 -15.47 10.95
CA PRO A 47 10.22 -14.94 11.53
C PRO A 47 10.32 -14.75 13.05
N GLU A 48 11.02 -15.62 13.76
CA GLU A 48 11.23 -15.49 15.20
C GLU A 48 12.07 -14.25 15.53
N GLN A 49 13.13 -13.99 14.76
CA GLN A 49 13.98 -12.80 14.95
C GLN A 49 13.21 -11.53 14.65
N ALA A 50 12.39 -11.51 13.60
CA ALA A 50 11.56 -10.35 13.28
C ALA A 50 10.54 -10.03 14.39
N ALA A 51 9.94 -11.06 15.00
CA ALA A 51 9.01 -10.86 16.12
C ALA A 51 9.72 -10.30 17.37
N MET A 52 10.95 -10.73 17.64
CA MET A 52 11.75 -10.17 18.75
C MET A 52 12.14 -8.71 18.47
N ASP A 53 12.62 -8.42 17.26
CA ASP A 53 12.95 -7.05 16.84
C ASP A 53 11.74 -6.11 16.99
N GLU A 54 10.54 -6.57 16.62
CA GLU A 54 9.30 -5.77 16.73
C GLU A 54 8.94 -5.45 18.19
N ILE A 55 9.14 -6.40 19.11
CA ILE A 55 8.91 -6.17 20.56
C ILE A 55 9.88 -5.09 21.07
N ASP A 56 11.17 -5.20 20.73
CA ASP A 56 12.19 -4.24 21.14
C ASP A 56 11.91 -2.84 20.57
N ASP A 57 11.48 -2.76 19.31
CA ASP A 57 11.11 -1.50 18.65
C ASP A 57 9.92 -0.82 19.36
N VAL A 58 8.88 -1.59 19.72
CA VAL A 58 7.72 -1.05 20.47
C VAL A 58 8.15 -0.51 21.83
N GLN A 59 9.02 -1.22 22.55
CA GLN A 59 9.55 -0.74 23.81
C GLN A 59 10.35 0.55 23.65
N GLN A 60 11.17 0.66 22.61
CA GLN A 60 11.93 1.88 22.31
C GLN A 60 10.99 3.07 22.01
N MET A 61 9.93 2.85 21.23
CA MET A 61 8.94 3.89 20.96
C MET A 61 8.20 4.35 22.23
N LEU A 62 7.85 3.41 23.11
CA LEU A 62 7.20 3.72 24.39
C LEU A 62 8.12 4.56 25.28
N GLN A 63 9.40 4.19 25.37
CA GLN A 63 10.40 4.94 26.13
C GLN A 63 10.57 6.37 25.59
N ALA A 64 10.71 6.54 24.27
CA ALA A 64 10.83 7.85 23.64
C ALA A 64 9.57 8.71 23.86
N THR A 65 8.39 8.08 23.84
CA THR A 65 7.12 8.74 24.14
C THR A 65 7.06 9.21 25.58
N ASN A 66 7.46 8.35 26.53
CA ASN A 66 7.47 8.68 27.95
C ASN A 66 8.51 9.75 28.28
N GLU A 67 9.67 9.76 27.63
CA GLU A 67 10.63 10.86 27.75
C GLU A 67 10.00 12.21 27.39
N ARG A 68 9.31 12.28 26.25
CA ARG A 68 8.59 13.51 25.83
C ARG A 68 7.43 13.88 26.76
N ARG A 69 6.81 12.90 27.44
CA ARG A 69 5.75 13.13 28.43
C ARG A 69 6.34 13.68 29.73
N ARG A 70 7.44 13.11 30.21
CA ARG A 70 8.20 13.59 31.38
C ARG A 70 8.61 15.05 31.22
N LEU A 71 9.13 15.42 30.04
CA LEU A 71 9.55 16.80 29.75
C LEU A 71 8.40 17.83 29.88
N ARG A 72 7.15 17.40 29.69
CA ARG A 72 5.96 18.24 29.79
C ARG A 72 5.18 18.03 31.10
N GLY A 73 5.71 17.24 32.03
CA GLY A 73 5.05 16.91 33.30
C GLY A 73 3.80 16.04 33.14
N ALA A 74 3.64 15.37 32.01
CA ALA A 74 2.54 14.44 31.77
C ALA A 74 2.84 13.06 32.37
N PRO A 75 1.83 12.31 32.84
CA PRO A 75 2.02 10.96 33.35
C PRO A 75 2.56 10.02 32.26
N GLU A 76 3.42 9.09 32.68
CA GLU A 76 3.95 8.06 31.79
C GLU A 76 2.84 7.14 31.28
N LEU A 77 3.03 6.66 30.06
CA LEU A 77 2.16 5.66 29.43
C LEU A 77 2.69 4.27 29.76
N THR A 78 1.81 3.39 30.25
CA THR A 78 2.11 1.97 30.39
C THR A 78 1.77 1.20 29.11
N GLU A 79 2.25 -0.04 29.00
CA GLU A 79 1.88 -0.93 27.89
C GLU A 79 0.39 -1.25 27.92
N GLU A 80 -0.19 -1.48 29.09
CA GLU A 80 -1.64 -1.71 29.27
C GLU A 80 -2.46 -0.49 28.82
N ASP A 81 -2.02 0.74 29.15
CA ASP A 81 -2.68 1.95 28.67
C ASP A 81 -2.63 2.08 27.15
N LEU A 82 -1.52 1.64 26.54
CA LEU A 82 -1.34 1.66 25.09
C LEU A 82 -2.25 0.62 24.43
N GLU A 83 -2.31 -0.60 24.97
CA GLU A 83 -3.19 -1.67 24.50
C GLU A 83 -4.67 -1.28 24.57
N ALA A 84 -5.10 -0.67 25.69
CA ALA A 84 -6.46 -0.19 25.85
C ALA A 84 -6.84 0.83 24.76
N ARG A 85 -5.96 1.79 24.49
CA ARG A 85 -6.16 2.80 23.43
C ARG A 85 -6.23 2.17 22.05
N VAL A 86 -5.33 1.24 21.74
CA VAL A 86 -5.34 0.53 20.44
C VAL A 86 -6.65 -0.24 20.27
N GLN A 87 -7.17 -0.84 21.33
CA GLN A 87 -8.43 -1.57 21.28
C GLN A 87 -9.63 -0.64 21.05
N GLU A 88 -9.68 0.51 21.72
CA GLU A 88 -10.68 1.56 21.48
C GLU A 88 -10.63 2.06 20.02
N ASP A 89 -9.43 2.35 19.50
CA ASP A 89 -9.25 2.80 18.12
C ASP A 89 -9.69 1.75 17.10
N ARG A 90 -9.40 0.47 17.36
CA ARG A 90 -9.84 -0.66 16.51
C ARG A 90 -11.36 -0.78 16.49
N GLN A 91 -12.02 -0.61 17.64
CA GLN A 91 -13.48 -0.64 17.73
C GLN A 91 -14.10 0.53 16.95
N ALA A 92 -13.59 1.74 17.16
CA ALA A 92 -14.04 2.93 16.44
C ALA A 92 -13.87 2.79 14.92
N MET A 93 -12.74 2.21 14.48
CA MET A 93 -12.49 1.92 13.07
C MET A 93 -13.48 0.90 12.50
N ALA A 94 -13.75 -0.19 13.23
CA ALA A 94 -14.70 -1.21 12.81
C ALA A 94 -16.12 -0.64 12.67
N GLU A 95 -16.54 0.21 13.60
CA GLU A 95 -17.83 0.92 13.51
C GLU A 95 -17.88 1.87 12.32
N TRP A 96 -16.80 2.60 12.05
CA TRP A 96 -16.72 3.50 10.91
C TRP A 96 -16.82 2.75 9.58
N ILE A 97 -16.12 1.62 9.45
CA ILE A 97 -16.20 0.74 8.27
C ILE A 97 -17.63 0.20 8.11
N ALA A 98 -18.23 -0.32 9.17
CA ALA A 98 -19.60 -0.84 9.13
C ALA A 98 -20.61 0.24 8.72
N ARG A 99 -20.45 1.47 9.23
CA ARG A 99 -21.28 2.61 8.85
C ARG A 99 -21.10 2.98 7.38
N ARG A 100 -19.85 3.05 6.90
CA ARG A 100 -19.56 3.33 5.49
C ARG A 100 -20.19 2.29 4.58
N ASP A 101 -19.99 1.01 4.87
CA ASP A 101 -20.52 -0.09 4.06
C ASP A 101 -22.06 -0.10 4.03
N ALA A 102 -22.71 0.30 5.13
CA ALA A 102 -24.17 0.49 5.19
C ALA A 102 -24.66 1.68 4.35
N LEU A 103 -23.87 2.75 4.23
CA LEU A 103 -24.18 3.89 3.37
C LEU A 103 -23.94 3.59 1.89
N GLU A 104 -22.95 2.76 1.57
CA GLU A 104 -22.62 2.34 0.20
C GLU A 104 -23.58 1.26 -0.36
N ARG A 105 -24.28 0.51 0.50
CA ARG A 105 -25.31 -0.48 0.10
C ARG A 105 -26.71 -0.11 0.60
N PRO A 106 -27.38 0.90 0.02
CA PRO A 106 -28.70 1.35 0.47
C PRO A 106 -29.85 0.35 0.21
N ASP A 107 -29.63 -0.73 -0.53
CA ASP A 107 -30.66 -1.58 -1.15
C ASP A 107 -30.74 -3.03 -0.62
N ALA A 108 -29.96 -3.42 0.39
CA ALA A 108 -30.03 -4.77 0.99
C ALA A 108 -31.14 -4.92 2.07
N GLY A 109 -32.17 -4.06 2.08
CA GLY A 109 -33.16 -3.98 3.15
C GLY A 109 -34.60 -3.76 2.67
N GLY A 110 -34.99 -4.41 1.58
CA GLY A 110 -36.28 -4.16 0.93
C GLY A 110 -36.95 -5.39 0.33
N GLU A 111 -36.98 -6.54 1.01
CA GLU A 111 -37.96 -7.59 0.70
C GLU A 111 -38.73 -7.95 1.97
N ARG A 112 -40.05 -7.82 1.86
CA ARG A 112 -41.07 -7.94 2.91
C ARG A 112 -41.39 -9.39 3.21
#